data_AF-A0A8S9SB28-F1
#
_entry.id   AF-A0A8S9SB28-F1
#
_cell.length_a   1.000
_cell.length_b   1.000
_cell.length_c   1.000
_cell.angle_alpha   90.00
_cell.angle_beta   90.00
_cell.angle_gamma   90.00
#
_symmetry.space_group_name_H-M   'P 1'
#
loop_
_entity.id
_entity.type
_entity.pdbx_description
1 polymer ?
#
loop_
_entity_poly.entity_id
_entity_poly.type
_entity_poly.pdbx_seq_one_letter_code
_entity_poly.pdbx_strand_id
1 'polypeptide(L)'
;MGRYSYSQPSPSEDMFGNNSDSEYSETEDLIRRDQAELSLERRSSVIYPPQPEVEFGCPQVCYCGSPPQLVPPRSINGQGRLVYTCTNKDDGE
;
A
#
# COMPACT_ATOMS: atom_id res chain seq x y z
N MET A 1 -12.16 -5.10 -26.82
CA MET A 1 -11.36 -5.21 -25.57
C MET A 1 -12.15 -4.55 -24.45
N GLY A 2 -12.58 -5.35 -23.47
CA GLY A 2 -13.61 -4.98 -22.50
C GLY A 2 -13.19 -3.87 -21.54
N ARG A 3 -14.12 -2.94 -21.27
CA ARG A 3 -13.96 -1.91 -20.24
C ARG A 3 -14.30 -2.54 -18.89
N TYR A 4 -13.30 -2.88 -18.10
CA TYR A 4 -13.53 -3.24 -16.70
C TYR A 4 -13.79 -1.95 -15.91
N SER A 5 -15.07 -1.68 -15.64
CA SER A 5 -15.50 -0.63 -14.72
C SER A 5 -15.77 -1.30 -13.39
N TYR A 6 -14.84 -1.14 -12.45
CA TYR A 6 -15.02 -1.63 -11.09
C TYR A 6 -15.86 -0.61 -10.32
N SER A 7 -17.13 -0.93 -10.07
CA SER A 7 -17.98 -0.18 -9.16
C SER A 7 -17.81 -0.77 -7.78
N GLN A 8 -17.10 -0.05 -6.90
CA GLN A 8 -16.91 -0.47 -5.52
C GLN A 8 -18.28 -0.49 -4.82
N PRO A 9 -18.71 -1.61 -4.22
CA PRO A 9 -19.99 -1.68 -3.54
C PRO A 9 -19.99 -0.72 -2.35
N SER A 10 -21.13 -0.05 -2.14
CA SER A 10 -21.33 0.78 -0.95
C SER A 10 -21.38 -0.12 0.29
N PRO A 11 -20.88 0.32 1.44
CA PRO A 11 -20.70 -0.51 2.64
C PRO A 11 -22.02 -0.90 3.35
N SER A 12 -23.16 -0.92 2.65
CA SER A 12 -24.49 -1.06 3.27
C SER A 12 -25.35 -2.17 2.65
N GLU A 13 -24.78 -3.11 1.90
CA GLU A 13 -25.48 -4.38 1.70
C GLU A 13 -25.19 -5.25 2.91
N ASP A 14 -26.22 -5.45 3.75
CA ASP A 14 -26.20 -6.36 4.89
C ASP A 14 -25.85 -7.78 4.41
N MET A 15 -24.55 -8.04 4.29
CA MET A 15 -23.96 -9.30 3.82
C MET A 15 -23.99 -10.37 4.92
N PHE A 16 -24.79 -10.17 5.96
CA PHE A 16 -25.02 -11.17 7.00
C PHE A 16 -26.47 -11.07 7.41
N GLY A 17 -27.29 -11.94 6.80
CA GLY A 17 -28.60 -12.26 7.33
C GLY A 17 -28.43 -12.78 8.74
N ASN A 18 -28.55 -11.89 9.72
CA ASN A 18 -28.59 -12.20 11.13
C ASN A 18 -29.88 -13.01 11.37
N ASN A 19 -29.78 -14.33 11.23
CA ASN A 19 -30.79 -15.23 11.75
C ASN A 19 -30.70 -15.11 13.28
N SER A 20 -31.75 -14.52 13.86
CA SER A 20 -31.89 -14.34 15.29
C SER A 20 -31.82 -15.69 16.03
N ASP A 21 -31.33 -15.62 17.26
CA ASP A 21 -31.31 -16.65 18.29
C ASP A 21 -30.26 -17.76 18.19
N SER A 22 -29.08 -17.46 18.73
CA SER A 22 -28.50 -18.32 19.77
C SER A 22 -27.86 -17.42 20.82
N GLU A 23 -28.46 -17.36 22.01
CA GLU A 23 -28.06 -16.53 23.16
C GLU A 23 -26.62 -16.80 23.65
N TYR A 24 -25.96 -17.85 23.14
CA TYR A 24 -24.54 -18.09 23.28
C TYR A 24 -24.01 -18.71 21.97
N SER A 25 -23.63 -17.86 21.02
CA SER A 25 -22.82 -18.33 19.89
C SER A 25 -21.38 -18.50 20.37
N GLU A 26 -20.82 -19.71 20.21
CA GLU A 26 -19.41 -20.00 20.52
C GLU A 26 -18.45 -18.97 19.88
N THR A 27 -18.85 -18.40 18.73
CA THR A 27 -18.12 -17.33 18.05
C THR A 27 -18.03 -16.03 18.85
N GLU A 28 -19.10 -15.62 19.53
CA GLU A 28 -19.09 -14.41 20.37
C GLU A 28 -18.19 -14.60 21.60
N ASP A 29 -18.16 -15.81 22.16
CA ASP A 29 -17.24 -16.15 23.26
C ASP A 29 -15.77 -16.14 22.84
N LEU A 30 -15.47 -16.60 21.62
CA LEU A 30 -14.12 -16.51 21.04
C LEU A 30 -13.73 -15.05 20.81
N ILE A 31 -14.64 -14.24 20.25
CA ILE A 31 -14.41 -12.80 20.04
C ILE A 31 -14.16 -12.08 21.38
N ARG A 32 -14.95 -12.36 22.42
CA ARG A 32 -14.76 -11.73 23.75
C ARG A 32 -13.40 -12.07 24.37
N ARG A 33 -12.93 -13.32 24.24
CA ARG A 33 -11.61 -13.74 24.76
C ARG A 33 -10.47 -13.06 24.01
N ASP A 34 -10.52 -13.06 22.68
CA ASP A 34 -9.51 -12.41 21.82
C ASP A 34 -9.38 -10.91 22.13
N GLN A 35 -10.51 -10.21 22.28
CA GLN A 35 -10.51 -8.79 22.66
C GLN A 35 -9.91 -8.55 24.06
N ALA A 36 -10.14 -9.46 25.01
CA ALA A 36 -9.54 -9.36 26.35
C ALA A 36 -8.02 -9.54 26.29
N GLU A 37 -7.51 -10.50 25.52
CA GLU A 37 -6.08 -10.73 25.31
C GLU A 37 -5.40 -9.53 24.62
N LEU A 38 -6.00 -9.00 23.55
CA LEU A 38 -5.53 -7.80 22.87
C LEU A 38 -5.51 -6.57 23.79
N SER A 39 -6.48 -6.45 24.72
CA SER A 39 -6.52 -5.35 25.69
C SER A 39 -5.39 -5.42 26.73
N LEU A 40 -4.96 -6.64 27.07
CA LEU A 40 -3.82 -6.88 27.97
C LEU A 40 -2.49 -6.61 27.26
N GLU A 41 -2.35 -7.07 26.02
CA GLU A 41 -1.13 -6.90 25.21
C GLU A 41 -0.93 -5.43 24.78
N ARG A 42 -2.01 -4.71 24.45
CA ARG A 42 -1.98 -3.29 24.02
C ARG A 42 -1.54 -2.32 25.12
N ARG A 43 -1.49 -2.72 26.40
CA ARG A 43 -0.92 -1.87 27.47
C ARG A 43 0.59 -1.63 27.30
N SER A 44 1.25 -2.44 26.47
CA SER A 44 2.57 -2.13 25.92
C SER A 44 2.40 -1.08 24.83
N SER A 45 2.81 0.16 25.08
CA SER A 45 2.95 1.13 23.99
C SER A 45 4.00 0.60 23.02
N VAL A 46 3.57 0.18 21.82
CA VAL A 46 4.50 -0.20 20.76
C VAL A 46 5.24 1.06 20.31
N ILE A 47 6.44 1.27 20.85
CA ILE A 47 7.33 2.34 20.41
C ILE A 47 8.03 1.84 19.15
N TYR A 48 7.56 2.30 18.00
CA TYR A 48 8.28 2.07 16.75
C TYR A 48 9.57 2.90 16.76
N PRO A 49 10.72 2.30 16.44
CA PRO A 49 11.94 3.08 16.26
C PRO A 49 11.72 4.10 15.13
N PRO A 50 12.36 5.28 15.22
CA PRO A 50 12.35 6.22 14.10
C PRO A 50 12.91 5.51 12.88
N GLN A 51 12.17 5.55 11.77
CA GLN A 51 12.67 5.02 10.52
C GLN A 51 13.94 5.81 10.16
N PRO A 52 14.98 5.15 9.60
CA PRO A 52 16.16 5.86 9.16
C PRO A 52 15.75 6.94 8.17
N GLU A 53 16.38 8.10 8.28
CA GLU A 53 16.33 9.17 7.29
C GLU A 53 17.04 8.66 6.03
N VAL A 54 16.38 7.80 5.27
CA VAL A 54 16.79 7.56 3.90
C VAL A 54 16.47 8.84 3.14
N GLU A 55 17.48 9.43 2.51
CA GLU A 55 17.24 10.47 1.51
C GLU A 55 16.40 9.83 0.41
N PHE A 56 15.08 9.97 0.51
CA PHE A 56 14.14 9.88 -0.62
C PHE A 56 14.37 11.11 -1.51
N GLY A 57 15.62 11.30 -1.94
CA GLY A 57 16.04 12.30 -2.88
C GLY A 57 15.88 11.79 -4.31
N CYS A 58 16.06 12.71 -5.25
CA CYS A 58 16.35 12.31 -6.61
C CYS A 58 17.55 11.34 -6.60
N PRO A 59 17.49 10.20 -7.33
CA PRO A 59 18.65 9.34 -7.48
C PRO A 59 19.84 10.17 -7.94
N GLN A 60 20.94 10.15 -7.19
CA GLN A 60 22.16 10.90 -7.55
C GLN A 60 23.03 10.12 -8.55
N VAL A 61 22.87 8.80 -8.57
CA VAL A 61 23.64 7.88 -9.41
C VAL A 61 22.70 6.89 -10.08
N CYS A 62 22.92 6.65 -11.37
CA CYS A 62 22.33 5.53 -12.09
C CYS A 62 23.08 4.23 -11.75
N TYR A 63 22.51 3.10 -12.16
CA TYR A 63 23.11 1.78 -11.96
C TYR A 63 24.50 1.63 -12.61
N CYS A 64 24.81 2.43 -13.63
CA CYS A 64 26.13 2.46 -14.29
C CYS A 64 27.16 3.32 -13.53
N GLY A 65 26.81 3.91 -12.40
CA GLY A 65 27.66 4.82 -11.62
C GLY A 65 27.74 6.26 -12.16
N SER A 66 27.12 6.55 -13.30
CA SER A 66 27.01 7.91 -13.85
C SER A 66 25.80 8.66 -13.30
N PRO A 67 25.81 10.00 -13.24
CA PRO A 67 24.64 10.78 -12.83
C PRO A 67 23.48 10.64 -13.82
N PRO A 68 22.22 10.62 -13.36
CA PRO A 68 21.05 10.52 -14.25
C PRO A 68 20.84 11.79 -15.08
N GLN A 69 20.32 11.60 -16.29
CA GLN A 69 19.93 12.67 -17.19
C GLN A 69 18.43 12.98 -17.10
N LEU A 70 18.08 14.26 -17.06
CA LEU A 70 16.70 14.73 -17.16
C LEU A 70 16.30 14.87 -18.64
N VAL A 71 15.35 14.05 -19.09
CA VAL A 71 14.87 14.07 -20.48
C VAL A 71 13.35 14.17 -20.52
N PRO A 72 12.76 14.78 -21.56
CA PRO A 72 11.32 14.75 -21.75
C PRO A 72 10.85 13.30 -22.00
N PRO A 73 9.71 12.88 -21.43
CA PRO A 73 9.19 11.54 -21.64
C PRO A 73 8.77 11.34 -23.10
N ARG A 74 8.94 10.12 -23.62
CA ARG A 74 8.50 9.74 -24.97
C ARG A 74 6.98 9.78 -25.15
N SER A 75 6.21 9.79 -24.05
CA SER A 75 4.75 9.80 -24.08
C SER A 75 4.21 11.19 -24.36
N ILE A 76 3.24 11.28 -25.28
CA ILE A 76 2.49 12.50 -25.61
C ILE A 76 1.83 13.14 -24.38
N ASN A 77 1.46 12.33 -23.38
CA ASN A 77 0.82 12.80 -22.15
C ASN A 77 1.80 13.46 -21.15
N GLY A 78 3.08 13.56 -21.51
CA GLY A 78 4.14 14.08 -20.64
C GLY A 78 4.70 15.44 -21.06
N GLN A 79 3.97 16.22 -21.87
CA GLN A 79 4.39 17.59 -22.21
C GLN A 79 4.65 18.40 -20.93
N GLY A 80 5.88 18.95 -20.83
CA GLY A 80 6.33 19.72 -19.66
C GLY A 80 6.88 18.90 -18.48
N ARG A 81 6.87 17.57 -18.54
CA ARG A 81 7.51 16.72 -17.53
C ARG A 81 8.92 16.35 -17.95
N LEU A 82 9.83 16.22 -16.98
CA LEU A 82 11.16 15.65 -17.19
C LEU A 82 11.27 14.38 -16.36
N VAL A 83 11.93 13.37 -16.89
CA VAL A 83 12.18 12.09 -16.24
C VAL A 83 13.68 11.85 -16.13
N TYR A 84 14.10 11.28 -15.01
CA TYR A 84 15.47 10.83 -14.81
C TYR A 84 15.71 9.53 -15.58
N THR A 85 16.77 9.50 -16.39
CA THR A 85 17.13 8.34 -17.22
C THR A 85 18.63 8.09 -17.18
N CYS A 86 19.01 6.82 -17.35
CA CYS A 86 20.41 6.41 -17.47
C CYS A 86 20.90 6.58 -18.91
N THR A 87 22.19 6.93 -19.09
CA THR A 87 22.87 6.89 -20.40
C THR A 87 22.76 5.53 -21.06
N ASN A 88 22.90 4.50 -20.24
CA ASN A 88 22.97 3.10 -20.63
C ASN A 88 21.59 2.45 -20.62
N LYS A 89 20.50 3.22 -20.74
CA LYS A 89 19.11 2.69 -20.67
C LYS A 89 18.84 1.49 -21.60
N ASP A 90 19.64 1.31 -22.65
CA ASP A 90 19.52 0.27 -23.67
C ASP A 90 20.54 -0.88 -23.48
N ASP A 91 21.32 -0.92 -22.38
CA ASP A 91 22.26 -2.01 -22.03
C ASP A 91 21.58 -3.25 -21.42
N GLY A 92 20.24 -3.28 -21.37
CA GLY A 92 19.48 -4.46 -20.98
C GLY A 92 19.12 -5.29 -22.21
N GLU A 93 19.49 -6.57 -22.21
CA GLU A 93 18.90 -7.58 -23.11
C GLU A 93 17.38 -7.69 -22.93
#